data_AF-A0A9D1EKV5-F1
#
_entry.id   AF-A0A9D1EKV5-F1
#
_cell.length_a   1.000
_cell.length_b   1.000
_cell.length_c   1.000
_cell.angle_alpha   90.00
_cell.angle_beta   90.00
_cell.angle_gamma   90.00
#
_symmetry.space_group_name_H-M   'P 1'
#
loop_
_entity.id
_entity.type
_entity.pdbx_description
1 polymer ?
#
loop_
_entity_poly.entity_id
_entity_poly.type
_entity_poly.pdbx_seq_one_letter_code
_entity_poly.pdbx_strand_id
1 'polypeptide(L)'
;MKYLIFAVAGYLAGSLIPERIIPREKEGRSRQLLVWALDAVLGFLPVFVGGFFLDKAHPGFILTLLAPAFGRAHPFLQRWQSGHLLALALGSLAGLLPLWQPVVLLAAAAALFFRVIRIDPYVFRVLAVFLVAAGGSFLLLGTEVVSWGCLFLTYYAAGQELEGYQGEKITVSFLPR
;
A
#
# COMPACT_ATOMS: atom_id res chain seq x y z
N MET A 1 -9.79 10.61 20.45
CA MET A 1 -10.06 9.18 20.74
C MET A 1 -10.39 8.36 19.49
N LYS A 2 -11.35 8.77 18.64
CA LYS A 2 -11.75 8.01 17.43
C LYS A 2 -10.56 7.65 16.50
N TYR A 3 -9.69 8.62 16.18
CA TYR A 3 -8.48 8.39 15.35
C TYR A 3 -7.55 7.30 15.92
N LEU A 4 -7.40 7.25 17.25
CA LEU A 4 -6.52 6.27 17.90
C LEU A 4 -7.10 4.87 17.83
N ILE A 5 -8.42 4.73 17.96
CA ILE A 5 -9.12 3.43 17.82
C ILE A 5 -8.93 2.89 16.40
N PHE A 6 -9.10 3.73 15.38
CA PHE A 6 -8.90 3.35 13.98
C PHE A 6 -7.44 3.08 13.65
N ALA A 7 -6.49 3.83 14.24
CA ALA A 7 -5.07 3.54 14.11
C ALA A 7 -4.69 2.20 14.75
N VAL A 8 -5.19 1.89 15.95
CA VAL A 8 -4.95 0.57 16.59
C VAL A 8 -5.60 -0.55 15.77
N ALA A 9 -6.83 -0.36 15.30
CA ALA A 9 -7.49 -1.33 14.43
C ALA A 9 -6.73 -1.56 13.12
N GLY A 10 -6.24 -0.49 12.50
CA GLY A 10 -5.39 -0.57 11.30
C GLY A 10 -4.07 -1.28 11.57
N TYR A 11 -3.43 -1.04 12.71
CA TYR A 11 -2.21 -1.71 13.13
C TYR A 11 -2.43 -3.22 13.32
N LEU A 12 -3.51 -3.60 14.02
CA LEU A 12 -3.87 -5.01 14.21
C LEU A 12 -4.18 -5.70 12.88
N ALA A 13 -4.92 -5.04 11.99
CA ALA A 13 -5.18 -5.55 10.64
C ALA A 13 -3.88 -5.71 9.83
N GLY A 14 -2.97 -4.74 9.91
CA GLY A 14 -1.65 -4.79 9.27
C GLY A 14 -0.74 -5.89 9.80
N SER A 15 -0.84 -6.21 11.09
CA SER A 15 -0.04 -7.28 11.74
C SER A 15 -0.48 -8.69 11.35
N LEU A 16 -1.63 -8.88 10.71
CA LEU A 16 -2.05 -10.18 10.19
C LEU A 16 -1.27 -10.47 8.91
N ILE A 17 -0.56 -11.60 8.87
CA ILE A 17 0.18 -12.06 7.67
C ILE A 17 -0.61 -13.22 7.04
N PRO A 18 -1.37 -12.98 5.96
CA PRO A 18 -2.21 -13.98 5.29
C PRO A 18 -1.43 -15.21 4.83
N GLU A 19 -0.16 -15.02 4.46
CA GLU A 19 0.71 -16.08 3.96
C GLU A 19 0.89 -17.24 4.96
N ARG A 20 0.83 -16.95 6.27
CA ARG A 20 0.93 -17.94 7.36
C ARG A 20 -0.39 -18.61 7.69
N ILE A 21 -1.52 -17.97 7.40
CA ILE A 21 -2.86 -18.48 7.69
C ILE A 21 -3.32 -19.43 6.58
N ILE A 22 -2.91 -19.18 5.34
CA ILE A 22 -3.27 -20.01 4.19
C ILE A 22 -2.41 -21.28 4.18
N PRO A 23 -3.01 -22.48 4.29
CA PRO A 23 -2.27 -23.74 4.29
C PRO A 23 -1.50 -23.94 2.99
N ARG A 24 -0.28 -24.48 3.09
CA ARG A 24 0.65 -24.72 1.97
C ARG A 24 0.11 -25.66 0.90
N GLU A 25 -1.02 -26.32 1.14
CA GLU A 25 -1.66 -27.27 0.24
C GLU A 25 -2.12 -26.64 -1.09
N LYS A 26 -2.37 -25.32 -1.13
CA LYS A 26 -2.50 -24.58 -2.38
C LYS A 26 -1.13 -24.15 -2.89
N GLU A 27 -0.44 -25.01 -3.61
CA GLU A 27 0.83 -24.68 -4.26
C GLU A 27 0.55 -24.00 -5.62
N GLY A 28 1.09 -22.79 -5.85
CA GLY A 28 1.03 -22.10 -7.15
C GLY A 28 0.58 -20.63 -7.14
N ARG A 29 0.40 -20.06 -8.36
CA ARG A 29 0.02 -18.67 -8.66
C ARG A 29 -1.27 -18.21 -7.94
N SER A 30 -2.20 -19.13 -7.71
CA SER A 30 -3.46 -18.84 -7.00
C SER A 30 -3.27 -18.48 -5.54
N ARG A 31 -2.28 -19.07 -4.85
CA ARG A 31 -1.96 -18.71 -3.46
C ARG A 31 -1.34 -17.32 -3.39
N GLN A 32 -0.45 -16.99 -4.32
CA GLN A 32 0.13 -15.64 -4.40
C GLN A 32 -0.98 -14.59 -4.63
N LEU A 33 -1.88 -14.82 -5.59
CA LEU A 33 -3.01 -13.91 -5.81
C LEU A 33 -3.91 -13.76 -4.57
N LEU A 34 -4.16 -14.85 -3.84
CA LEU A 34 -4.96 -14.79 -2.60
C LEU A 34 -4.26 -14.00 -1.49
N VAL A 35 -2.95 -14.19 -1.30
CA VAL A 35 -2.17 -13.44 -0.31
C VAL A 35 -2.18 -11.95 -0.67
N TRP A 36 -1.96 -11.62 -1.94
CA TRP A 36 -1.99 -10.24 -2.44
C TRP A 36 -3.37 -9.59 -2.25
N ALA A 37 -4.44 -10.32 -2.57
CA ALA A 37 -5.81 -9.84 -2.37
C ALA A 37 -6.12 -9.62 -0.89
N LEU A 38 -5.72 -10.55 0.00
CA LEU A 38 -5.92 -10.37 1.44
C LEU A 38 -5.10 -9.20 1.98
N ASP A 39 -3.83 -9.07 1.59
CA ASP A 39 -3.00 -7.94 1.99
C ASP A 39 -3.62 -6.61 1.54
N ALA A 40 -4.12 -6.52 0.31
CA ALA A 40 -4.84 -5.34 -0.16
C ALA A 40 -6.12 -5.07 0.65
N VAL A 41 -6.91 -6.11 0.96
CA VAL A 41 -8.13 -5.96 1.77
C VAL A 41 -7.82 -5.50 3.20
N LEU A 42 -6.76 -6.02 3.82
CA LEU A 42 -6.34 -5.63 5.17
C LEU A 42 -5.87 -4.17 5.22
N GLY A 43 -5.26 -3.67 4.14
CA GLY A 43 -4.92 -2.25 4.01
C GLY A 43 -6.14 -1.38 3.73
N PHE A 44 -7.06 -1.86 2.90
CA PHE A 44 -8.26 -1.13 2.47
C PHE A 44 -9.27 -0.93 3.61
N LEU A 45 -9.62 -2.00 4.34
CA LEU A 45 -10.70 -2.01 5.32
C LEU A 45 -10.58 -0.92 6.40
N PRO A 46 -9.45 -0.77 7.13
CA PRO A 46 -9.34 0.21 8.21
C PRO A 46 -9.40 1.65 7.69
N VAL A 47 -8.85 1.90 6.50
CA VAL A 47 -8.81 3.24 5.89
C VAL A 47 -10.16 3.61 5.29
N PHE A 48 -10.84 2.65 4.64
CA PHE A 48 -12.17 2.85 4.07
C PHE A 48 -13.19 3.16 5.17
N VAL A 49 -13.25 2.32 6.21
CA VAL A 49 -14.16 2.55 7.35
C VAL A 49 -13.76 3.86 8.07
N GLY A 50 -12.46 4.09 8.29
CA GLY A 50 -11.97 5.35 8.87
C GLY A 50 -12.40 6.57 8.06
N GLY A 51 -12.43 6.48 6.73
CA GLY A 51 -12.84 7.55 5.84
C GLY A 51 -14.32 7.94 5.92
N PHE A 52 -15.20 7.06 6.43
CA PHE A 52 -16.61 7.40 6.71
C PHE A 52 -16.81 8.08 8.07
N PHE A 53 -15.99 7.75 9.07
CA PHE A 53 -16.19 8.19 10.46
C PHE A 53 -15.20 9.27 10.93
N LEU A 54 -14.10 9.49 10.22
CA LEU A 54 -13.05 10.44 10.58
C LEU A 54 -13.01 11.62 9.61
N ASP A 55 -12.62 12.78 10.15
CA ASP A 55 -12.36 13.95 9.35
C ASP A 55 -11.01 13.82 8.64
N LYS A 56 -11.03 14.01 7.33
CA LYS A 56 -9.89 13.78 6.41
C LYS A 56 -8.92 14.96 6.38
N ALA A 57 -9.39 16.14 6.84
CA ALA A 57 -8.55 17.31 7.02
C ALA A 57 -7.76 17.27 8.35
N HIS A 58 -8.06 16.30 9.23
CA HIS A 58 -7.37 16.19 10.50
C HIS A 58 -6.07 15.38 10.35
N PRO A 59 -4.91 15.86 10.86
CA PRO A 59 -3.63 15.17 10.73
C PRO A 59 -3.63 13.75 11.34
N GLY A 60 -4.51 13.51 12.32
CA GLY A 60 -4.75 12.16 12.87
C GLY A 60 -5.21 11.11 11.84
N PHE A 61 -5.73 11.51 10.69
CA PHE A 61 -6.05 10.58 9.59
C PHE A 61 -4.79 9.93 8.99
N ILE A 62 -3.65 10.63 9.02
CA ILE A 62 -2.35 10.09 8.59
C ILE A 62 -1.97 8.85 9.41
N LEU A 63 -2.26 8.86 10.72
CA LEU A 63 -2.00 7.71 11.59
C LEU A 63 -2.85 6.50 11.18
N THR A 64 -4.13 6.71 10.86
CA THR A 64 -5.00 5.63 10.38
C THR A 64 -4.52 5.08 9.03
N LEU A 65 -4.01 5.95 8.16
CA LEU A 65 -3.48 5.58 6.85
C LEU A 65 -2.18 4.78 6.95
N LEU A 66 -1.26 5.19 7.84
CA LEU A 66 0.03 4.54 8.05
C LEU A 66 -0.05 3.30 8.93
N ALA A 67 -1.07 3.19 9.78
CA ALA A 67 -1.19 2.13 10.77
C ALA A 67 -1.08 0.71 10.18
N PRO A 68 -1.73 0.35 9.05
CA PRO A 68 -1.57 -0.96 8.45
C PRO A 68 -0.12 -1.24 8.05
N ALA A 69 0.52 -0.29 7.37
CA ALA A 69 1.93 -0.41 6.95
C ALA A 69 2.86 -0.57 8.15
N PHE A 70 2.63 0.21 9.21
CA PHE A 70 3.38 0.12 10.46
C PHE A 70 3.17 -1.23 11.18
N GLY A 71 1.93 -1.72 11.23
CA GLY A 71 1.60 -3.01 11.83
C GLY A 71 2.22 -4.19 11.10
N ARG A 72 2.42 -4.08 9.78
CA ARG A 72 3.09 -5.10 8.98
C ARG A 72 4.61 -5.11 9.17
N ALA A 73 5.21 -3.94 9.36
CA ALA A 73 6.65 -3.82 9.57
C ALA A 73 7.08 -4.14 11.01
N HIS A 74 6.22 -3.85 12.00
CA HIS A 74 6.36 -4.34 13.36
C HIS A 74 5.22 -5.31 13.69
N PRO A 75 5.24 -6.53 13.12
CA PRO A 75 4.21 -7.52 13.39
C PRO A 75 4.30 -7.94 14.86
N PHE A 76 3.41 -7.41 15.68
CA PHE A 76 3.33 -7.75 17.12
C PHE A 76 3.09 -9.25 17.32
N LEU A 77 2.36 -9.89 16.40
CA LEU A 77 2.03 -11.31 16.48
C LEU A 77 3.04 -12.25 15.82
N GLN A 78 3.85 -11.81 14.84
CA GLN A 78 4.60 -12.74 13.97
C GLN A 78 5.97 -12.18 13.57
N ARG A 79 7.01 -12.57 14.32
CA ARG A 79 8.40 -12.06 14.27
C ARG A 79 9.21 -12.16 12.96
N TRP A 80 8.63 -12.66 11.86
CA TRP A 80 9.41 -12.92 10.63
C TRP A 80 8.70 -12.32 9.41
N GLN A 81 9.37 -11.36 8.76
CA GLN A 81 8.94 -10.67 7.54
C GLN A 81 8.82 -11.66 6.37
N SER A 82 7.59 -11.87 5.88
CA SER A 82 7.31 -12.20 4.48
C SER A 82 5.88 -11.76 4.15
N GLY A 83 5.74 -10.60 3.52
CA GLY A 83 4.44 -10.09 3.12
C GLY A 83 4.61 -8.88 2.23
N HIS A 84 3.83 -8.79 1.17
CA HIS A 84 3.97 -7.73 0.18
C HIS A 84 3.38 -6.43 0.75
N LEU A 85 4.21 -5.65 1.44
CA LEU A 85 3.87 -4.31 1.96
C LEU A 85 3.30 -3.41 0.86
N LEU A 86 3.74 -3.62 -0.37
CA LEU A 86 3.23 -2.99 -1.57
C LEU A 86 1.72 -3.21 -1.79
N ALA A 87 1.22 -4.44 -1.61
CA ALA A 87 -0.20 -4.77 -1.78
C ALA A 87 -1.04 -4.15 -0.66
N LEU A 88 -0.53 -4.20 0.57
CA LEU A 88 -1.14 -3.54 1.73
C LEU A 88 -1.20 -2.01 1.55
N ALA A 89 -0.12 -1.41 1.06
CA ALA A 89 -0.03 0.00 0.72
C ALA A 89 -1.04 0.38 -0.37
N LEU A 90 -1.15 -0.43 -1.43
CA LEU A 90 -2.10 -0.22 -2.53
C LEU A 90 -3.53 -0.27 -1.99
N GLY A 91 -3.82 -1.25 -1.13
CA GLY A 91 -5.09 -1.37 -0.43
C GLY A 91 -5.43 -0.15 0.41
N SER A 92 -4.48 0.32 1.22
CA SER A 92 -4.67 1.50 2.07
C SER A 92 -4.96 2.77 1.29
N LEU A 93 -4.28 2.97 0.15
CA LEU A 93 -4.56 4.09 -0.76
C LEU A 93 -5.89 3.92 -1.50
N ALA A 94 -6.27 2.70 -1.90
CA ALA A 94 -7.60 2.45 -2.44
C ALA A 94 -8.70 2.70 -1.38
N GLY A 95 -8.38 2.50 -0.11
CA GLY A 95 -9.24 2.79 1.04
C GLY A 95 -9.55 4.27 1.22
N LEU A 96 -8.84 5.17 0.54
CA LEU A 96 -9.22 6.58 0.48
C LEU A 96 -10.53 6.85 -0.26
N LEU A 97 -11.25 5.82 -0.73
CA LEU A 97 -12.43 5.91 -1.59
C LEU A 97 -13.56 6.91 -1.27
N PRO A 98 -13.77 7.48 -0.05
CA PRO A 98 -14.63 8.66 0.05
C PRO A 98 -14.02 9.92 -0.62
N LEU A 99 -12.71 9.95 -0.87
CA LEU A 99 -11.96 10.90 -1.71
C LEU A 99 -11.60 10.23 -3.03
N TRP A 100 -12.46 10.44 -4.02
CA TRP A 100 -12.29 9.85 -5.35
C TRP A 100 -11.06 10.39 -6.09
N GLN A 101 -10.68 11.64 -5.81
CA GLN A 101 -9.62 12.34 -6.53
C GLN A 101 -8.22 11.66 -6.41
N PRO A 102 -7.68 11.35 -5.21
CA PRO A 102 -6.41 10.65 -5.08
C PRO A 102 -6.48 9.21 -5.62
N VAL A 103 -7.63 8.55 -5.54
CA VAL A 103 -7.83 7.19 -6.08
C VAL A 103 -7.83 7.20 -7.61
N VAL A 104 -8.49 8.18 -8.24
CA VAL A 104 -8.48 8.36 -9.71
C VAL A 104 -7.08 8.69 -10.19
N LEU A 105 -6.35 9.52 -9.45
CA LEU A 105 -4.96 9.82 -9.79
C LEU A 105 -4.05 8.60 -9.67
N LEU A 106 -4.23 7.79 -8.61
CA LEU A 106 -3.53 6.51 -8.46
C LEU A 106 -3.88 5.56 -9.61
N ALA A 107 -5.16 5.45 -9.98
CA ALA A 107 -5.59 4.63 -11.09
C ALA A 107 -5.04 5.13 -12.44
N ALA A 108 -4.97 6.45 -12.64
CA ALA A 108 -4.38 7.06 -13.83
C ALA A 108 -2.87 6.82 -13.89
N ALA A 109 -2.15 7.02 -12.79
CA ALA A 109 -0.73 6.71 -12.68
C ALA A 109 -0.49 5.21 -12.89
N ALA A 110 -1.28 4.33 -12.25
CA ALA A 110 -1.22 2.90 -12.45
C ALA A 110 -1.46 2.53 -13.92
N ALA A 111 -2.45 3.13 -14.59
CA ALA A 111 -2.72 2.89 -16.00
C ALA A 111 -1.56 3.37 -16.91
N LEU A 112 -0.95 4.52 -16.59
CA LEU A 112 0.21 5.05 -17.33
C LEU A 112 1.42 4.13 -17.21
N PHE A 113 1.87 3.82 -15.99
CA PHE A 113 3.01 2.92 -15.79
C PHE A 113 2.68 1.50 -16.27
N PHE A 114 1.53 0.96 -15.87
CA PHE A 114 0.64 0.01 -16.57
C PHE A 114 0.90 -0.35 -18.04
N ARG A 115 0.79 0.68 -18.85
CA ARG A 115 0.56 0.56 -20.28
C ARG A 115 1.74 1.06 -21.08
N VAL A 116 2.47 2.03 -20.55
CA VAL A 116 3.55 2.73 -21.26
C VAL A 116 4.92 2.19 -20.86
N ILE A 117 5.09 1.69 -19.63
CA ILE A 117 6.42 1.39 -19.08
C ILE A 117 6.48 -0.03 -18.52
N ARG A 118 7.19 -0.96 -19.19
CA ARG A 118 7.60 -2.25 -18.61
C ARG A 118 8.92 -2.07 -17.85
N ILE A 119 8.83 -1.73 -16.57
CA ILE A 119 9.98 -1.83 -15.65
C ILE A 119 9.88 -3.17 -14.94
N ASP A 120 10.86 -4.03 -15.18
CA ASP A 120 11.14 -5.20 -14.34
C ASP A 120 12.31 -4.83 -13.41
N PRO A 121 12.14 -4.97 -12.08
CA PRO A 121 11.04 -5.63 -11.37
C PRO A 121 9.75 -4.79 -11.22
N TYR A 122 8.63 -5.51 -11.11
CA TYR A 122 7.29 -4.99 -10.77
C TYR A 122 7.27 -4.02 -9.57
N VAL A 123 8.18 -4.25 -8.62
CA VAL A 123 8.37 -3.44 -7.42
C VAL A 123 8.61 -1.96 -7.72
N PHE A 124 9.59 -1.64 -8.57
CA PHE A 124 9.92 -0.25 -8.91
C PHE A 124 8.77 0.43 -9.67
N ARG A 125 8.05 -0.33 -10.49
CA ARG A 125 6.90 0.17 -11.23
C ARG A 125 5.80 0.66 -10.30
N VAL A 126 5.45 -0.15 -9.31
CA VAL A 126 4.42 0.22 -8.33
C VAL A 126 4.90 1.36 -7.42
N LEU A 127 6.18 1.37 -7.05
CA LEU A 127 6.76 2.49 -6.31
C LEU A 127 6.69 3.82 -7.09
N ALA A 128 6.98 3.78 -8.39
CA ALA A 128 6.85 4.95 -9.26
C ALA A 128 5.40 5.42 -9.40
N VAL A 129 4.44 4.48 -9.52
CA VAL A 129 3.00 4.79 -9.49
C VAL A 129 2.62 5.52 -8.20
N PHE A 130 3.09 5.05 -7.05
CA PHE A 130 2.83 5.69 -5.77
C PHE A 130 3.45 7.08 -5.65
N LEU A 131 4.70 7.25 -6.09
CA LEU A 131 5.37 8.56 -6.10
C LEU A 131 4.64 9.57 -6.99
N VAL A 132 4.21 9.16 -8.19
CA VAL A 132 3.46 10.03 -9.10
C VAL A 132 2.07 10.32 -8.57
N ALA A 133 1.40 9.36 -7.93
CA ALA A 133 0.11 9.59 -7.30
C ALA A 133 0.22 10.52 -6.08
N ALA A 134 1.25 10.37 -5.25
CA ALA A 134 1.50 11.25 -4.12
C ALA A 134 1.86 12.68 -4.59
N GLY A 135 2.77 12.80 -5.56
CA GLY A 135 3.16 14.08 -6.15
C GLY A 135 2.01 14.77 -6.87
N GLY A 136 1.24 14.05 -7.67
CA GLY A 136 0.07 14.61 -8.33
C GLY A 136 -1.04 14.98 -7.34
N SER A 137 -1.17 14.28 -6.21
CA SER A 137 -2.11 14.68 -5.15
C SER A 137 -1.69 15.99 -4.50
N PHE A 138 -0.39 16.17 -4.29
CA PHE A 138 0.16 17.41 -3.78
C PHE A 138 -0.04 18.59 -4.75
N LEU A 139 0.26 18.38 -6.04
CA LEU A 139 0.22 19.42 -7.07
C LEU A 139 -1.20 19.75 -7.58
N LEU A 140 -2.08 18.76 -7.75
CA LEU A 140 -3.39 18.96 -8.40
C LEU A 140 -4.53 19.14 -7.41
N LEU A 141 -4.41 18.62 -6.19
CA LEU A 141 -5.55 18.51 -5.27
C LEU A 141 -5.40 19.34 -4.00
N GLY A 142 -4.20 19.82 -3.66
CA GLY A 142 -3.97 20.69 -2.50
C GLY A 142 -4.39 20.07 -1.16
N THR A 143 -4.59 18.75 -1.11
CA THR A 143 -4.97 18.02 0.10
C THR A 143 -3.71 17.73 0.92
N GLU A 144 -3.26 18.71 1.71
CA GLU A 144 -1.99 18.64 2.43
C GLU A 144 -1.88 17.38 3.29
N VAL A 145 -2.90 17.10 4.11
CA VAL A 145 -2.90 15.98 5.05
C VAL A 145 -2.84 14.62 4.35
N VAL A 146 -3.62 14.45 3.29
CA VAL A 146 -3.63 13.21 2.49
C VAL A 146 -2.31 13.04 1.74
N SER A 147 -1.76 14.13 1.20
CA SER A 147 -0.50 14.11 0.47
C SER A 147 0.66 13.73 1.39
N TRP A 148 0.73 14.30 2.59
CA TRP A 148 1.70 13.89 3.62
C TRP A 148 1.53 12.41 3.97
N GLY A 149 0.30 11.94 4.17
CA GLY A 149 0.03 10.53 4.44
C GLY A 149 0.51 9.60 3.31
N CYS A 150 0.21 9.94 2.06
CA CYS A 150 0.66 9.18 0.89
C CYS A 150 2.19 9.21 0.73
N LEU A 151 2.84 10.35 1.00
CA LEU A 151 4.30 10.47 0.95
C LEU A 151 4.98 9.59 2.00
N PHE A 152 4.52 9.64 3.25
CA PHE A 152 5.05 8.79 4.31
C PHE A 152 4.84 7.31 4.00
N LEU A 153 3.68 6.96 3.47
CA LEU A 153 3.35 5.57 3.13
C LEU A 153 4.20 5.07 1.96
N THR A 154 4.43 5.91 0.95
CA THR A 154 5.31 5.62 -0.18
C THR A 154 6.77 5.48 0.28
N TYR A 155 7.25 6.38 1.14
CA TYR A 155 8.60 6.31 1.71
C TYR A 155 8.79 5.02 2.51
N TYR A 156 7.80 4.66 3.33
CA TYR A 156 7.88 3.46 4.16
C TYR A 156 7.83 2.18 3.34
N ALA A 157 6.93 2.13 2.34
CA ALA A 157 6.87 1.02 1.40
C ALA A 157 8.16 0.91 0.57
N ALA A 158 8.76 2.04 0.16
CA ALA A 158 10.05 2.06 -0.52
C ALA A 158 11.15 1.45 0.35
N GLY A 159 11.29 1.91 1.60
CA GLY A 159 12.36 1.47 2.50
C GLY A 159 12.30 -0.04 2.76
N GLN A 160 11.13 -0.53 3.13
CA GLN A 160 10.92 -1.96 3.40
C GLN A 160 11.11 -2.84 2.17
N GLU A 161 10.61 -2.41 1.02
CA GLU A 161 10.70 -3.20 -0.20
C GLU A 161 12.14 -3.20 -0.76
N LEU A 162 12.91 -2.13 -0.53
CA LEU A 162 14.37 -2.10 -0.80
C LEU A 162 15.16 -2.98 0.16
N GLU A 163 14.79 -3.03 1.45
CA GLU A 163 15.41 -3.92 2.45
C GLU A 163 15.08 -5.40 2.20
N GLY A 164 13.86 -5.69 1.73
CA GLY A 164 13.43 -7.01 1.28
C GLY A 164 13.98 -7.41 -0.11
N TYR A 165 14.55 -6.46 -0.85
CA TYR A 165 15.12 -6.70 -2.17
C TYR A 165 16.45 -7.45 -2.06
N GLN A 166 16.37 -8.79 -2.11
CA GLN A 166 17.49 -9.75 -2.06
C GLN A 166 18.43 -9.72 -3.29
N GLY A 167 18.56 -8.58 -3.98
CA GLY A 167 19.48 -8.45 -5.11
C GLY A 167 19.11 -9.33 -6.31
N GLU A 168 17.82 -9.50 -6.60
CA GLU A 168 17.42 -9.97 -7.94
C GLU A 168 17.93 -8.96 -8.97
N LYS A 169 18.63 -9.44 -10.00
CA LYS A 169 19.23 -8.57 -11.02
C LYS A 169 18.14 -7.72 -11.67
N ILE A 170 18.30 -6.39 -11.59
CA ILE A 170 17.46 -5.42 -12.30
C ILE A 170 17.62 -5.68 -13.80
N THR A 171 16.70 -6.46 -14.36
CA THR A 171 16.73 -6.84 -15.77
C THR A 171 15.76 -5.92 -16.50
N VAL A 172 16.24 -4.73 -16.87
CA VAL A 172 15.48 -3.76 -17.66
C VAL A 172 15.39 -4.29 -19.09
N SER A 173 14.38 -5.14 -19.36
CA SER A 173 14.14 -5.66 -20.71
C SER A 173 13.28 -4.67 -21.50
N PHE A 174 13.93 -3.87 -22.34
CA PHE A 174 13.25 -3.21 -23.45
C PHE A 174 12.82 -4.29 -24.44
N LEU A 175 11.53 -4.36 -24.73
CA LEU A 175 10.94 -5.28 -25.69
C LEU A 175 11.73 -5.28 -27.02
N PRO A 176 12.29 -6.40 -27.49
CA PRO A 176 12.59 -6.53 -28.91
C PRO A 176 11.26 -6.78 -29.63
N ARG A 177 10.90 -5.81 -30.48
CA ARG A 177 9.91 -5.80 -31.56
C ARG A 177 8.86 -6.92 -31.59
#